data_AF-A0A973HA70-F1
#
_entry.id   AF-A0A973HA70-F1
#
_cell.length_a   1.000
_cell.length_b   1.000
_cell.length_c   1.000
_cell.angle_alpha   90.00
_cell.angle_beta   90.00
_cell.angle_gamma   90.00
#
_symmetry.space_group_name_H-M   'P 1'
#
loop_
_entity.id
_entity.type
_entity.pdbx_description
1 polymer ?
#
loop_
_entity_poly.entity_id
_entity_poly.type
_entity_poly.pdbx_seq_one_letter_code
_entity_poly.pdbx_strand_id
1 'polypeptide(L)'
;MKRCELRFGLLGPPVLYAADGADSPVAHVVSSPKVRVLLAALLLEADRTVSVDALKDALWGGAPPASAQASLHNHVTRLRRLLDDPDRLRAVPPGYLLRVEQGELDVHVFESLTVEARAAHAGRDWERTARACAAALALWRGTPLDGLPTELGGYAFVQRLGEARLLLQEWRYDAELAVGGARREAVVPELTALAAEHPLRETFHRQLMLALHRTGRQAEALAVHRDLRVRLIEELGVEPGVGVREAHAEVLRGAPEGAGAGVSRVAGAGAGAGAGSGAGAAGALGSAAAGARADAGGPGSGTGGPSAVPIDPSAVPPGPSAVPTDPSAEAVGTPPDEAGLAPAPAAAAAAEPTPAPSPPPAPPPRPAQLPPPPPHFTGRVAPLRDLRHTLSTASADHPTPVAVISGMAGVGKSALALHLAHDLR
;
A
#
# COMPACT_ATOMS: atom_id res chain seq x y z
N MET A 1 32.00 22.76 19.70
CA MET A 1 31.15 23.21 18.57
C MET A 1 29.79 22.58 18.78
N LYS A 2 28.76 23.40 19.04
CA LYS A 2 27.42 22.93 19.43
C LYS A 2 26.81 22.18 18.25
N ARG A 3 26.58 20.86 18.39
CA ARG A 3 25.77 20.13 17.41
C ARG A 3 24.34 20.61 17.58
N CYS A 4 23.89 21.47 16.68
CA CYS A 4 22.46 21.60 16.47
C CYS A 4 22.00 20.25 15.91
N GLU A 5 21.33 19.43 16.73
CA GLU A 5 20.71 18.20 16.25
C GLU A 5 19.56 18.59 15.31
N LEU A 6 19.87 18.68 14.03
CA LEU A 6 18.88 18.84 12.97
C LEU A 6 18.09 17.54 12.86
N ARG A 7 16.77 17.62 13.04
CA ARG A 7 15.89 16.47 12.86
C ARG A 7 14.93 16.70 11.69
N PHE A 8 14.63 15.64 10.97
CA PHE A 8 13.76 15.62 9.83
C PHE A 8 12.48 14.88 10.17
N GLY A 9 11.35 15.51 9.84
CA GLY A 9 10.05 14.94 10.11
C GLY A 9 9.25 14.64 8.85
N LEU A 10 9.03 13.38 8.50
CA LEU A 10 8.19 12.93 7.37
C LEU A 10 6.87 12.25 7.80
N LEU A 11 6.69 11.91 9.07
CA LEU A 11 5.45 11.30 9.62
C LEU A 11 4.34 12.36 9.83
N GLY A 12 4.08 13.15 8.80
CA GLY A 12 3.21 14.32 8.78
C GLY A 12 3.65 15.24 7.64
N PRO A 13 3.25 16.52 7.67
CA PRO A 13 3.85 17.53 6.81
C PRO A 13 5.39 17.57 7.02
N PRO A 14 6.19 17.64 5.94
CA PRO A 14 7.64 17.72 6.05
C PRO A 14 8.10 18.94 6.85
N VAL A 15 8.79 18.68 7.95
CA VAL A 15 9.36 19.72 8.83
C VAL A 15 10.83 19.45 9.10
N LEU A 16 11.55 20.52 9.39
CA LEU A 16 12.92 20.48 9.84
C LEU A 16 12.95 21.07 11.26
N TYR A 17 13.44 20.30 12.22
CA TYR A 17 13.64 20.76 13.59
C TYR A 17 15.09 21.22 13.69
N ALA A 18 15.28 22.49 14.03
CA ALA A 18 16.58 22.99 14.45
C ALA A 18 16.59 23.06 15.99
N ALA A 19 17.65 22.55 16.61
CA ALA A 19 17.86 22.72 18.04
C ALA A 19 18.31 24.16 18.31
N ASP A 20 17.35 25.07 18.42
CA ASP A 20 17.61 26.49 18.61
C ASP A 20 17.87 26.80 20.09
N GLY A 21 18.89 26.19 20.69
CA GLY A 21 19.49 26.54 22.01
C GLY A 21 18.57 26.64 23.25
N ALA A 22 17.27 26.44 23.12
CA ALA A 22 16.24 26.53 24.15
C ALA A 22 15.48 25.20 24.19
N ASP A 23 14.94 24.85 25.36
CA ASP A 23 14.38 23.55 25.76
C ASP A 23 13.21 22.99 24.91
N SER A 24 12.94 23.53 23.71
CA SER A 24 11.99 22.96 22.76
C SER A 24 12.45 23.15 21.31
N PRO A 25 12.57 22.06 20.51
CA PRO A 25 12.96 22.17 19.11
C PRO A 25 11.86 22.88 18.31
N VAL A 26 12.21 24.00 17.66
CA VAL A 26 11.27 24.74 16.82
C VAL A 26 11.13 24.02 15.48
N ALA A 27 9.89 23.66 15.13
CA ALA A 27 9.59 23.07 13.83
C ALA A 27 9.60 24.16 12.76
N HIS A 28 10.62 24.17 11.90
CA HIS A 28 10.67 25.01 10.72
C HIS A 28 9.96 24.31 9.57
N VAL A 29 8.76 24.79 9.23
CA VAL A 29 8.06 24.38 8.01
C VAL A 29 8.80 24.98 6.83
N VAL A 30 9.25 24.13 5.90
CA VAL A 30 9.89 24.61 4.65
C VAL A 30 8.84 25.32 3.81
N SER A 31 8.90 26.66 3.76
CA SER A 31 7.85 27.50 3.15
C SER A 31 7.74 27.34 1.63
N SER A 32 8.84 26.96 0.95
CA SER A 32 8.87 26.79 -0.51
C SER A 32 8.42 25.38 -0.89
N PRO A 33 7.30 25.20 -1.63
CA PRO A 33 6.78 23.86 -1.99
C PRO A 33 7.83 23.01 -2.71
N LYS A 34 8.52 23.56 -3.71
CA LYS A 34 9.57 22.85 -4.46
C LYS A 34 10.78 22.44 -3.59
N VAL A 35 11.18 23.25 -2.61
CA VAL A 35 12.28 22.87 -1.71
C VAL A 35 11.84 21.77 -0.75
N ARG A 36 10.57 21.79 -0.33
CA ARG A 36 9.98 20.73 0.48
C ARG A 36 9.94 19.40 -0.26
N VAL A 37 9.55 19.43 -1.54
CA VAL A 37 9.59 18.26 -2.44
C VAL A 37 11.01 17.75 -2.62
N LEU A 38 11.97 18.64 -2.90
CA LEU A 38 13.39 18.27 -3.03
C LEU A 38 13.92 17.61 -1.75
N LEU A 39 13.64 18.20 -0.58
CA LEU A 39 14.04 17.65 0.70
C LEU A 39 13.41 16.28 0.94
N ALA A 40 12.11 16.13 0.70
CA ALA A 40 11.42 14.86 0.87
C ALA A 40 11.94 13.78 -0.09
N ALA A 41 12.21 14.11 -1.36
CA ALA A 41 12.81 13.19 -2.33
C ALA A 41 14.17 12.66 -1.86
N LEU A 42 15.01 13.55 -1.30
CA LEU A 42 16.31 13.19 -0.76
C LEU A 42 16.21 12.37 0.54
N LEU A 43 15.23 12.66 1.42
CA LEU A 43 15.05 11.94 2.67
C LEU A 43 14.41 10.55 2.49
N LEU A 44 13.57 10.36 1.47
CA LEU A 44 13.06 9.02 1.10
C LEU A 44 14.19 8.09 0.66
N GLU A 45 15.26 8.67 0.14
CA GLU A 45 16.49 8.01 -0.29
C GLU A 45 17.67 8.45 0.58
N ALA A 46 17.44 8.65 1.89
CA ALA A 46 18.47 9.10 2.83
C ALA A 46 19.74 8.24 2.75
N ASP A 47 20.90 8.91 2.80
CA ASP A 47 22.24 8.31 2.66
C ASP A 47 22.49 7.59 1.33
N ARG A 48 21.60 7.73 0.34
CA ARG A 48 21.77 7.24 -1.03
C ARG A 48 21.82 8.40 -2.03
N THR A 49 22.45 8.16 -3.17
CA THR A 49 22.55 9.16 -4.24
C THR A 49 21.27 9.16 -5.07
N VAL A 50 20.58 10.31 -5.12
CA VAL A 50 19.42 10.54 -5.99
C VAL A 50 19.88 11.28 -7.24
N SER A 51 19.56 10.74 -8.43
CA SER A 51 19.96 11.33 -9.70
C SER A 51 19.31 12.70 -9.93
N VAL A 52 19.97 13.55 -10.72
CA VAL A 52 19.38 14.85 -11.13
C VAL A 52 18.04 14.66 -11.83
N ASP A 53 17.90 13.62 -12.66
CA ASP A 53 16.67 13.37 -13.41
C ASP A 53 15.53 12.90 -12.50
N ALA A 54 15.80 12.01 -11.54
CA ALA A 54 14.80 11.62 -10.55
C ALA A 54 14.34 12.82 -9.70
N LEU A 55 15.25 13.73 -9.33
CA LEU A 55 14.90 14.97 -8.64
C LEU A 55 14.07 15.91 -9.53
N LYS A 56 14.36 15.97 -10.83
CA LYS A 56 13.53 16.73 -11.78
C LYS A 56 12.14 16.13 -11.90
N ASP A 57 12.04 14.82 -12.02
CA ASP A 57 10.75 14.12 -12.12
C ASP A 57 9.92 14.32 -10.86
N ALA A 58 10.52 14.20 -9.67
CA ALA A 58 9.85 14.50 -8.40
C ALA A 58 9.36 15.95 -8.32
N LEU A 59 10.15 16.91 -8.82
CA LEU A 59 9.81 18.33 -8.77
C LEU A 59 8.78 18.74 -9.81
N TRP A 60 8.79 18.18 -11.02
CA TRP A 60 8.00 18.64 -12.17
C TRP A 60 7.08 17.59 -12.79
N GLY A 61 6.97 16.40 -12.21
CA GLY A 61 6.06 15.34 -12.66
C GLY A 61 6.37 14.83 -14.07
N GLY A 62 7.65 14.82 -14.47
CA GLY A 62 8.09 14.41 -15.81
C GLY A 62 7.98 15.46 -16.91
N ALA A 63 7.55 16.70 -16.59
CA ALA A 63 7.52 17.83 -17.52
C ALA A 63 8.44 18.98 -17.06
N PRO A 64 9.78 18.78 -17.00
CA PRO A 64 10.70 19.81 -16.55
C PRO A 64 10.80 20.98 -17.55
N PRO A 65 10.77 22.24 -17.10
CA PRO A 65 11.03 23.39 -17.96
C PRO A 65 12.49 23.40 -18.46
N ALA A 66 12.77 24.14 -19.54
CA ALA A 66 14.14 24.29 -20.06
C ALA A 66 15.13 24.83 -19.00
N SER A 67 14.65 25.59 -18.01
CA SER A 67 15.41 26.13 -16.88
C SER A 67 15.46 25.21 -15.64
N ALA A 68 15.00 23.95 -15.74
CA ALA A 68 14.92 23.02 -14.61
C ALA A 68 16.28 22.78 -13.95
N GLN A 69 17.36 22.67 -14.72
CA GLN A 69 18.71 22.47 -14.20
C GLN A 69 19.17 23.63 -13.32
N ALA A 70 18.97 24.87 -13.78
CA ALA A 70 19.32 26.07 -13.02
C ALA A 70 18.42 26.24 -11.78
N SER A 71 17.13 25.93 -11.91
CA SER A 71 16.17 25.97 -10.80
C SER A 71 16.52 24.94 -9.72
N LEU A 72 16.92 23.73 -10.11
CA LEU A 72 17.39 22.69 -9.19
C LEU A 72 18.62 23.15 -8.40
N HIS A 73 19.62 23.74 -9.07
CA HIS A 73 20.78 24.31 -8.38
C HIS A 73 20.36 25.38 -7.35
N ASN A 74 19.45 26.29 -7.72
CA ASN A 74 18.93 27.31 -6.80
C ASN A 74 18.22 26.69 -5.58
N HIS A 75 17.42 25.65 -5.79
CA HIS A 75 16.76 24.92 -4.71
C HIS A 75 17.75 24.18 -3.81
N VAL A 76 18.79 23.56 -4.37
CA VAL A 76 19.88 22.92 -3.62
C VAL A 76 20.65 23.93 -2.79
N THR A 77 21.00 25.09 -3.35
CA THR A 77 21.67 26.17 -2.61
C THR A 77 20.81 26.67 -1.45
N ARG A 78 19.50 26.84 -1.67
CA ARG A 78 18.58 27.22 -0.60
C ARG A 78 18.47 26.13 0.47
N LEU A 79 18.45 24.86 0.08
CA LEU A 79 18.40 23.74 1.01
C LEU A 79 19.69 23.64 1.84
N ARG A 80 20.87 23.82 1.24
CA ARG A 80 22.14 23.87 1.97
C ARG A 80 22.16 24.95 3.07
N ARG A 81 21.57 26.11 2.79
CA ARG A 81 21.42 27.19 3.79
C ARG A 81 20.44 26.85 4.92
N LEU A 82 19.49 25.94 4.69
CA LEU A 82 18.55 25.49 5.73
C LEU A 82 19.14 24.37 6.60
N LEU A 83 20.09 23.61 6.06
CA LEU A 83 20.75 22.51 6.76
C LEU A 83 21.91 22.99 7.65
N ASP A 84 22.35 24.24 7.52
CA ASP A 84 23.48 24.86 8.23
C ASP A 84 24.79 24.03 8.27
N ASP A 85 24.90 23.04 7.37
CA ASP A 85 26.07 22.19 7.16
C ASP A 85 26.23 21.92 5.66
N PRO A 86 27.29 22.45 5.02
CA PRO A 86 27.54 22.27 3.60
C PRO A 86 27.87 20.82 3.23
N ASP A 87 28.38 20.02 4.18
CA ASP A 87 28.79 18.63 3.95
C ASP A 87 27.63 17.63 4.05
N ARG A 88 26.45 18.06 4.53
CA ARG A 88 25.24 17.23 4.57
C ARG A 88 24.67 16.94 3.19
N LEU A 89 24.63 17.94 2.31
CA LEU A 89 24.09 17.80 0.96
C LEU A 89 25.20 17.86 -0.09
N ARG A 90 25.70 16.68 -0.45
CA ARG A 90 26.85 16.52 -1.35
C ARG A 90 26.38 16.35 -2.79
N ALA A 91 27.08 17.01 -3.71
CA ALA A 91 26.95 16.72 -5.14
C ALA A 91 27.84 15.52 -5.46
N VAL A 92 27.23 14.39 -5.80
CA VAL A 92 27.92 13.13 -6.12
C VAL A 92 27.37 12.66 -7.46
N PRO A 93 28.15 12.65 -8.56
CA PRO A 93 27.65 12.21 -9.85
C PRO A 93 26.97 10.83 -9.78
N PRO A 94 25.78 10.64 -10.38
CA PRO A 94 25.04 11.55 -11.27
C PRO A 94 24.00 12.46 -10.58
N GLY A 95 24.13 12.76 -9.29
CA GLY A 95 23.19 13.63 -8.59
C GLY A 95 23.61 14.12 -7.21
N TYR A 96 22.74 13.94 -6.22
CA TYR A 96 22.91 14.49 -4.88
C TYR A 96 22.67 13.43 -3.81
N LEU A 97 23.45 13.51 -2.73
CA LEU A 97 23.30 12.67 -1.56
C LEU A 97 23.06 13.56 -0.34
N LEU A 98 22.00 13.26 0.40
CA LEU A 98 21.72 13.87 1.69
C LEU A 98 22.12 12.90 2.80
N ARG A 99 23.10 13.30 3.61
CA ARG A 99 23.56 12.54 4.76
C ARG A 99 22.64 12.80 5.95
N VAL A 100 22.17 11.74 6.58
CA VAL A 100 21.28 11.78 7.75
C VAL A 100 21.93 10.98 8.88
N GLU A 101 22.15 11.60 10.05
CA GLU A 101 22.70 10.85 11.18
C GLU A 101 21.63 9.96 11.84
N GLN A 102 22.09 8.95 12.57
CA GLN A 102 21.19 8.05 13.30
C GLN A 102 20.36 8.85 14.31
N GLY A 103 19.04 8.67 14.26
CA GLY A 103 18.11 9.38 15.15
C GLY A 103 17.60 10.72 14.63
N GLU A 104 18.10 11.20 13.48
CA GLU A 104 17.67 12.48 12.92
C GLU A 104 16.38 12.40 12.11
N LEU A 105 16.11 11.27 11.43
CA LEU A 105 14.89 11.09 10.64
C LEU A 105 13.83 10.32 11.44
N ASP A 106 12.67 10.93 11.64
CA ASP A 106 11.54 10.34 12.39
C ASP A 106 11.11 8.98 11.86
N VAL A 107 11.13 8.76 10.54
CA VAL A 107 10.86 7.46 9.90
C VAL A 107 11.86 6.39 10.36
N HIS A 108 13.16 6.68 10.34
CA HIS A 108 14.18 5.72 10.79
C HIS A 108 14.03 5.41 12.28
N VAL A 109 13.70 6.43 13.10
CA VAL A 109 13.41 6.24 14.52
C VAL A 109 12.18 5.37 14.70
N PHE A 110 11.10 5.65 13.97
CA PHE A 110 9.87 4.85 13.97
C PHE A 110 10.12 3.39 13.59
N GLU A 111 10.90 3.13 12.54
CA GLU A 111 11.26 1.78 12.11
C GLU A 111 12.06 1.04 13.19
N SER A 112 13.03 1.70 13.81
CA SER A 112 13.81 1.12 14.92
C SER A 112 12.93 0.77 16.13
N LEU A 113 12.01 1.66 16.51
CA LEU A 113 11.05 1.43 17.59
C LEU A 113 10.04 0.34 17.25
N THR A 114 9.68 0.20 15.97
CA THR A 114 8.81 -0.90 15.49
C THR A 114 9.50 -2.26 15.64
N VAL A 115 10.79 -2.34 15.32
CA VAL A 115 11.59 -3.56 15.52
C VAL A 115 11.69 -3.88 17.02
N GLU A 116 11.96 -2.88 17.86
CA GLU A 116 11.99 -3.04 19.31
C GLU A 116 10.65 -3.52 19.88
N ALA A 117 9.55 -2.85 19.50
CA ALA A 117 8.21 -3.20 19.95
C ALA A 117 7.83 -4.63 19.55
N ARG A 118 8.18 -5.04 18.33
CA ARG A 118 7.97 -6.41 17.84
C ARG A 118 8.73 -7.44 18.66
N ALA A 119 10.01 -7.19 18.94
CA ALA A 119 10.84 -8.09 19.74
C ALA A 119 10.31 -8.21 21.17
N ALA A 120 9.90 -7.08 21.78
CA ALA A 120 9.30 -7.06 23.12
C ALA A 120 7.95 -7.80 23.16
N HIS A 121 7.09 -7.59 22.16
CA HIS A 121 5.77 -8.24 22.07
C HIS A 121 5.92 -9.75 21.91
N ALA A 122 6.83 -10.21 21.03
CA ALA A 122 7.14 -11.63 20.88
C ALA A 122 7.69 -12.25 22.17
N GLY A 123 8.48 -11.50 22.94
CA GLY A 123 8.98 -11.89 24.25
C GLY A 123 7.97 -11.75 25.41
N ARG A 124 6.76 -11.23 25.14
CA ARG A 124 5.74 -10.89 26.15
C ARG A 124 6.23 -9.91 27.24
N ASP A 125 7.19 -9.07 26.91
CA ASP A 125 7.63 -7.96 27.77
C ASP A 125 6.67 -6.77 27.55
N TRP A 126 5.53 -6.83 28.23
CA TRP A 126 4.43 -5.89 28.01
C TRP A 126 4.78 -4.44 28.36
N GLU A 127 5.60 -4.21 29.39
CA GLU A 127 6.02 -2.86 29.76
C GLU A 127 6.91 -2.24 28.68
N ARG A 128 7.84 -3.02 28.12
CA ARG A 128 8.67 -2.57 27.01
C ARG A 128 7.87 -2.40 25.73
N THR A 129 6.94 -3.31 25.41
CA THR A 129 6.03 -3.16 24.26
C THR A 129 5.23 -1.86 24.36
N ALA A 130 4.60 -1.59 25.50
CA ALA A 130 3.81 -0.38 25.70
C ALA A 130 4.64 0.89 25.53
N ARG A 131 5.86 0.93 26.11
CA ARG A 131 6.77 2.07 25.98
C ARG A 131 7.24 2.29 24.54
N ALA A 132 7.68 1.24 23.86
CA ALA A 132 8.18 1.34 22.48
C ALA A 132 7.05 1.73 21.51
N CYS A 133 5.85 1.15 21.65
CA CYS A 133 4.69 1.52 20.85
C CYS A 133 4.26 2.97 21.09
N ALA A 134 4.20 3.41 22.35
CA ALA A 134 3.85 4.79 22.68
C ALA A 134 4.87 5.79 22.11
N ALA A 135 6.17 5.49 22.23
CA ALA A 135 7.23 6.31 21.65
C ALA A 135 7.13 6.39 20.12
N ALA A 136 6.87 5.26 19.45
CA ALA A 136 6.74 5.22 17.99
C ALA A 136 5.51 6.00 17.50
N LEU A 137 4.36 5.82 18.16
CA LEU A 137 3.10 6.48 17.79
C LEU A 137 3.16 8.00 18.05
N ALA A 138 3.93 8.45 19.05
CA ALA A 138 4.11 9.87 19.34
C ALA A 138 4.87 10.64 18.24
N LEU A 139 5.59 9.95 17.35
CA LEU A 139 6.28 10.58 16.21
C LEU A 139 5.30 11.03 15.10
N TRP A 140 4.09 10.47 15.08
CA TRP A 140 3.09 10.76 14.06
C TRP A 140 2.40 12.10 14.33
N ARG A 141 2.48 12.99 13.35
CA ARG A 141 1.90 14.35 13.35
C ARG A 141 0.74 14.51 12.38
N GLY A 142 0.45 13.47 11.58
CA GLY A 142 -0.62 13.47 10.59
C GLY A 142 -0.38 12.40 9.53
N THR A 143 -0.91 12.62 8.34
CA THR A 143 -0.64 11.78 7.17
C THR A 143 0.83 11.93 6.76
N PRO A 144 1.59 10.85 6.60
CA PRO A 144 2.98 10.93 6.13
C PRO A 144 3.06 11.62 4.77
N LEU A 145 4.07 12.46 4.59
CA LEU A 145 4.28 13.25 3.37
C LEU A 145 3.14 14.20 3.01
N ASP A 146 2.33 14.63 3.99
CA ASP A 146 1.22 15.54 3.74
C ASP A 146 1.67 16.89 3.14
N GLY A 147 0.87 17.43 2.22
CA GLY A 147 1.18 18.64 1.48
C GLY A 147 2.29 18.48 0.43
N LEU A 148 2.59 17.25 0.00
CA LEU A 148 3.48 16.95 -1.12
C LEU A 148 2.73 16.41 -2.36
N PRO A 149 3.26 16.67 -3.57
CA PRO A 149 2.76 16.12 -4.82
C PRO A 149 2.76 14.60 -4.83
N THR A 150 1.73 14.00 -5.44
CA THR A 150 1.59 12.54 -5.56
C THR A 150 2.70 11.93 -6.43
N GLU A 151 3.27 12.73 -7.33
CA GLU A 151 4.36 12.39 -8.25
C GLU A 151 5.68 12.04 -7.54
N LEU A 152 5.83 12.37 -6.25
CA LEU A 152 7.00 12.03 -5.44
C LEU A 152 7.18 10.50 -5.24
N GLY A 153 6.20 9.68 -5.64
CA GLY A 153 6.31 8.22 -5.57
C GLY A 153 6.15 7.64 -4.16
N GLY A 154 5.55 8.41 -3.23
CA GLY A 154 5.44 8.06 -1.82
C GLY A 154 4.29 7.11 -1.46
N TYR A 155 3.36 6.80 -2.36
CA TYR A 155 2.13 6.08 -2.01
C TYR A 155 2.39 4.73 -1.31
N ALA A 156 3.23 3.88 -1.91
CA ALA A 156 3.56 2.58 -1.33
C ALA A 156 4.27 2.72 0.03
N PHE A 157 5.09 3.76 0.18
CA PHE A 157 5.78 4.08 1.43
C PHE A 157 4.79 4.52 2.53
N VAL A 158 3.87 5.45 2.22
CA VAL A 158 2.81 5.90 3.13
C VAL A 158 1.91 4.73 3.55
N GLN A 159 1.53 3.86 2.61
CA GLN A 159 0.73 2.66 2.90
C GLN A 159 1.47 1.71 3.85
N ARG A 160 2.76 1.43 3.62
CA ARG A 160 3.57 0.59 4.53
C ARG A 160 3.66 1.20 5.93
N LEU A 161 3.83 2.50 6.04
CA LEU A 161 3.85 3.19 7.33
C LEU A 161 2.49 3.12 8.03
N GLY A 162 1.39 3.28 7.28
CA GLY A 162 0.03 3.14 7.82
C GLY A 162 -0.22 1.74 8.39
N GLU A 163 0.19 0.69 7.67
CA GLU A 163 0.11 -0.69 8.16
C GLU A 163 0.97 -0.93 9.40
N ALA A 164 2.20 -0.41 9.42
CA ALA A 164 3.08 -0.50 10.59
C ALA A 164 2.49 0.21 11.82
N ARG A 165 1.83 1.36 11.61
CA ARG A 165 1.12 2.10 12.67
C ARG A 165 -0.03 1.28 13.25
N LEU A 166 -0.82 0.63 12.41
CA LEU A 166 -1.93 -0.22 12.87
C LEU A 166 -1.39 -1.42 13.68
N LEU A 167 -0.31 -2.06 13.23
CA LEU A 167 0.34 -3.13 14.00
C LEU A 167 0.85 -2.66 15.37
N LEU A 168 1.42 -1.46 15.46
CA LEU A 168 1.84 -0.89 16.74
C LEU A 168 0.66 -0.61 17.67
N GLN A 169 -0.48 -0.16 17.13
CA GLN A 169 -1.70 0.01 17.92
C GLN A 169 -2.20 -1.34 18.44
N GLU A 170 -2.23 -2.37 17.59
CA GLU A 170 -2.57 -3.74 17.99
C GLU A 170 -1.67 -4.23 19.13
N TRP A 171 -0.34 -4.10 19.01
CA TRP A 171 0.59 -4.51 20.08
C TRP A 171 0.49 -3.66 21.35
N ARG A 172 0.20 -2.36 21.22
CA ARG A 172 0.00 -1.47 22.37
C ARG A 172 -1.17 -1.94 23.22
N TYR A 173 -2.31 -2.22 22.61
CA TYR A 173 -3.50 -2.64 23.37
C TYR A 173 -3.35 -4.05 23.95
N ASP A 174 -2.62 -4.95 23.29
CA ASP A 174 -2.25 -6.24 23.91
C ASP A 174 -1.46 -6.01 25.20
N ALA A 175 -0.45 -5.14 25.14
CA ALA A 175 0.37 -4.80 26.30
C ALA A 175 -0.45 -4.10 27.40
N GLU A 176 -1.29 -3.13 27.06
CA GLU A 176 -2.13 -2.41 28.04
C GLU A 176 -3.15 -3.35 28.71
N LEU A 177 -3.74 -4.29 27.96
CA LEU A 177 -4.64 -5.30 28.52
C LEU A 177 -3.92 -6.30 29.44
N ALA A 178 -2.68 -6.65 29.12
CA ALA A 178 -1.86 -7.58 29.87
C ALA A 178 -1.29 -6.96 31.16
N VAL A 179 -0.78 -5.73 31.11
CA VAL A 179 -0.30 -4.98 32.29
C VAL A 179 -1.46 -4.68 33.24
N GLY A 180 -2.62 -4.31 32.71
CA GLY A 180 -3.81 -4.00 33.51
C GLY A 180 -3.75 -2.67 34.26
N GLY A 181 -4.53 -2.56 35.34
CA GLY A 181 -4.68 -1.33 36.13
C GLY A 181 -5.65 -0.30 35.54
N ALA A 182 -5.56 0.95 36.00
CA ALA A 182 -6.48 2.04 35.63
C ALA A 182 -6.53 2.34 34.12
N ARG A 183 -5.46 2.02 33.38
CA ARG A 183 -5.41 2.17 31.92
C ARG A 183 -6.41 1.26 31.19
N ARG A 184 -6.84 0.15 31.81
CA ARG A 184 -7.77 -0.81 31.18
C ARG A 184 -9.17 -0.22 30.91
N GLU A 185 -9.65 0.68 31.75
CA GLU A 185 -10.93 1.35 31.50
C GLU A 185 -10.79 2.43 30.42
N ALA A 186 -9.64 3.12 30.39
CA ALA A 186 -9.36 4.18 29.44
C ALA A 186 -9.27 3.69 27.98
N VAL A 187 -8.96 2.42 27.73
CA VAL A 187 -8.83 1.88 26.36
C VAL A 187 -10.16 1.56 25.68
N VAL A 188 -11.27 1.43 26.42
CA VAL A 188 -12.55 1.00 25.83
C VAL A 188 -13.06 1.99 24.77
N PRO A 189 -13.10 3.32 25.02
CA PRO A 189 -13.50 4.29 24.00
C PRO A 189 -12.59 4.27 22.77
N GLU A 190 -11.27 4.16 22.97
CA GLU A 190 -10.30 4.12 21.86
C GLU A 190 -10.47 2.87 21.00
N LEU A 191 -10.59 1.69 21.63
CA LEU A 191 -10.82 0.42 20.93
C LEU A 191 -12.19 0.38 20.22
N THR A 192 -13.20 1.04 20.79
CA THR A 192 -14.52 1.19 20.14
C THR A 192 -14.39 2.00 18.85
N ALA A 193 -13.66 3.11 18.87
CA ALA A 193 -13.41 3.92 17.68
C ALA A 193 -12.61 3.14 16.63
N LEU A 194 -11.54 2.43 17.02
CA LEU A 194 -10.73 1.63 16.10
C LEU A 194 -11.49 0.45 15.49
N ALA A 195 -12.35 -0.22 16.26
CA ALA A 195 -13.19 -1.29 15.74
C ALA A 195 -14.24 -0.75 14.74
N ALA A 196 -14.73 0.47 14.93
CA ALA A 196 -15.62 1.12 13.97
C ALA A 196 -14.87 1.59 12.70
N GLU A 197 -13.64 2.09 12.84
CA GLU A 197 -12.80 2.52 11.72
C GLU A 197 -12.27 1.33 10.91
N HIS A 198 -12.06 0.18 11.55
CA HIS A 198 -11.56 -1.05 10.93
C HIS A 198 -12.47 -2.27 11.21
N PRO A 199 -13.67 -2.32 10.61
CA PRO A 199 -14.69 -3.32 10.97
C PRO A 199 -14.31 -4.79 10.70
N LEU A 200 -13.31 -5.02 9.84
CA LEU A 200 -12.84 -6.37 9.49
C LEU A 200 -11.51 -6.73 10.19
N ARG A 201 -10.94 -5.83 11.02
CA ARG A 201 -9.74 -6.14 11.82
C ARG A 201 -10.13 -6.77 13.14
N GLU A 202 -10.25 -8.10 13.11
CA GLU A 202 -10.61 -8.94 14.26
C GLU A 202 -9.81 -8.66 15.54
N THR A 203 -8.54 -8.24 15.43
CA THR A 203 -7.68 -7.92 16.58
C THR A 203 -8.30 -6.85 17.48
N PHE A 204 -8.83 -5.75 16.93
CA PHE A 204 -9.42 -4.67 17.73
C PHE A 204 -10.72 -5.11 18.40
N HIS A 205 -11.54 -5.91 17.72
CA HIS A 205 -12.75 -6.50 18.32
C HIS A 205 -12.41 -7.45 19.46
N ARG A 206 -11.42 -8.33 19.27
CA ARG A 206 -10.92 -9.21 20.33
C ARG A 206 -10.46 -8.40 21.54
N GLN A 207 -9.67 -7.36 21.34
CA GLN A 207 -9.18 -6.49 22.41
C GLN A 207 -10.32 -5.75 23.11
N LEU A 208 -11.30 -5.24 22.36
CA LEU A 208 -12.49 -4.58 22.91
C LEU A 208 -13.33 -5.55 23.74
N MET A 209 -13.54 -6.78 23.27
CA MET A 209 -14.23 -7.83 24.04
C MET A 209 -13.54 -8.09 25.38
N LEU A 210 -12.22 -8.23 25.38
CA LEU A 210 -11.44 -8.47 26.60
C LEU A 210 -11.47 -7.24 27.53
N ALA A 211 -11.38 -6.03 26.99
CA ALA A 211 -11.45 -4.79 27.77
C ALA A 211 -12.80 -4.65 28.48
N LEU A 212 -13.91 -4.83 27.74
CA LEU A 212 -15.28 -4.77 28.26
C LEU A 212 -15.52 -5.86 29.30
N HIS A 213 -15.12 -7.11 29.02
CA HIS A 213 -15.28 -8.21 29.95
C HIS A 213 -14.54 -7.97 31.27
N ARG A 214 -13.27 -7.55 31.21
CA ARG A 214 -12.43 -7.30 32.39
C ARG A 214 -12.82 -6.05 33.19
N THR A 215 -13.71 -5.21 32.65
CA THR A 215 -14.32 -4.05 33.33
C THR A 215 -15.76 -4.33 33.77
N GLY A 216 -16.20 -5.60 33.74
CA GLY A 216 -17.52 -6.03 34.22
C GLY A 216 -18.67 -5.85 33.21
N ARG A 217 -18.38 -5.41 31.98
CA ARG A 217 -19.37 -5.13 30.92
C ARG A 217 -19.55 -6.34 29.99
N GLN A 218 -19.85 -7.50 30.59
CA GLN A 218 -19.92 -8.78 29.87
C GLN A 218 -20.96 -8.78 28.74
N ALA A 219 -22.14 -8.20 28.95
CA ALA A 219 -23.20 -8.13 27.95
C ALA A 219 -22.75 -7.38 26.67
N GLU A 220 -22.00 -6.29 26.85
CA GLU A 220 -21.47 -5.50 25.74
C GLU A 220 -20.33 -6.25 25.01
N ALA A 221 -19.48 -6.98 25.74
CA ALA A 221 -18.47 -7.83 25.12
C ALA A 221 -19.09 -8.92 24.22
N LEU A 222 -20.22 -9.52 24.66
CA LEU A 222 -20.96 -10.50 23.87
C LEU A 222 -21.66 -9.89 22.65
N ALA A 223 -22.10 -8.62 22.75
CA ALA A 223 -22.64 -7.88 21.62
C ALA A 223 -21.57 -7.64 20.55
N VAL A 224 -20.36 -7.19 20.93
CA VAL A 224 -19.24 -6.99 20.01
C VAL A 224 -18.92 -8.26 19.21
N HIS A 225 -18.89 -9.42 19.86
CA HIS A 225 -18.66 -10.70 19.17
C HIS A 225 -19.78 -11.01 18.16
N ARG A 226 -21.04 -10.83 18.56
CA ARG A 226 -22.21 -11.09 17.70
C ARG A 226 -22.16 -10.22 16.45
N ASP A 227 -21.93 -8.92 16.63
CA ASP A 227 -21.92 -7.95 15.54
C ASP A 227 -20.76 -8.21 14.57
N LEU A 228 -19.56 -8.50 15.10
CA LEU A 228 -18.42 -8.90 14.26
C LEU A 228 -18.72 -10.19 13.48
N ARG A 229 -19.27 -11.21 14.13
CA ARG A 229 -19.58 -12.49 13.48
C ARG A 229 -20.57 -12.32 12.34
N VAL A 230 -21.65 -11.57 12.55
CA VAL A 230 -22.63 -11.26 11.50
C VAL A 230 -21.92 -10.59 10.33
N ARG A 231 -21.10 -9.57 10.60
CA ARG A 231 -20.35 -8.85 9.55
C ARG A 231 -19.40 -9.75 8.77
N LEU A 232 -18.60 -10.59 9.43
CA LEU A 232 -17.65 -11.48 8.76
C LEU A 232 -18.36 -12.51 7.87
N ILE A 233 -19.50 -13.03 8.31
CA ILE A 233 -20.31 -13.95 7.51
C ILE A 233 -20.91 -13.22 6.30
N GLU A 234 -21.48 -12.03 6.49
CA GLU A 234 -22.15 -11.28 5.42
C GLU A 234 -21.16 -10.72 4.39
N GLU A 235 -20.03 -10.16 4.81
CA GLU A 235 -19.09 -9.49 3.92
C GLU A 235 -18.03 -10.44 3.33
N LEU A 236 -17.60 -11.45 4.08
CA LEU A 236 -16.48 -12.32 3.70
C LEU A 236 -16.86 -13.81 3.60
N GLY A 237 -18.02 -14.23 4.12
CA GLY A 237 -18.43 -15.62 4.14
C GLY A 237 -17.60 -16.50 5.08
N VAL A 238 -16.96 -15.90 6.10
CA VAL A 238 -16.08 -16.61 7.04
C VAL A 238 -16.56 -16.46 8.48
N GLU A 239 -16.22 -17.43 9.31
CA GLU A 239 -16.43 -17.37 10.77
C GLU A 239 -15.25 -16.64 11.46
N PRO A 240 -15.44 -16.10 12.68
CA PRO A 240 -14.38 -15.46 13.44
C PRO A 240 -13.16 -16.36 13.65
N GLY A 241 -11.99 -15.77 13.54
CA GLY A 241 -10.69 -16.39 13.76
C GLY A 241 -10.49 -16.88 15.19
N VAL A 242 -9.39 -17.62 15.40
CA VAL A 242 -9.09 -18.27 16.68
C VAL A 242 -9.03 -17.27 17.83
N GLY A 243 -8.35 -16.13 17.65
CA GLY A 243 -8.20 -15.13 18.72
C GLY A 243 -9.54 -14.55 19.21
N VAL A 244 -10.49 -14.31 18.32
CA VAL A 244 -11.84 -13.82 18.68
C VAL A 244 -12.63 -14.93 19.38
N ARG A 245 -12.55 -16.18 18.89
CA ARG A 245 -13.22 -17.33 19.52
C ARG A 245 -12.68 -17.61 20.93
N GLU A 246 -11.38 -17.50 21.14
CA GLU A 246 -10.74 -17.64 22.46
C GLU A 246 -11.20 -16.53 23.42
N ALA A 247 -11.24 -15.28 22.96
CA ALA A 247 -11.77 -14.19 23.76
C ALA A 247 -13.25 -14.41 24.10
N HIS A 248 -14.07 -14.86 23.15
CA HIS A 248 -15.48 -15.19 23.40
C HIS A 248 -15.62 -16.29 24.48
N ALA A 249 -14.79 -17.34 24.42
CA ALA A 249 -14.76 -18.38 25.43
C ALA A 249 -14.27 -17.89 26.81
N GLU A 250 -13.37 -16.91 26.86
CA GLU A 250 -13.00 -16.20 28.11
C GLU A 250 -14.21 -15.44 28.67
N VAL A 251 -14.91 -14.65 27.84
CA VAL A 251 -16.10 -13.89 28.25
C VAL A 251 -17.21 -14.81 28.77
N LEU A 252 -17.44 -15.97 28.15
CA LEU A 252 -18.46 -16.94 28.57
C LEU A 252 -18.12 -17.64 29.89
N ARG A 253 -16.84 -17.89 30.17
CA ARG A 253 -16.41 -18.49 31.44
C ARG A 253 -16.60 -17.54 32.63
N GLY A 254 -16.70 -16.24 32.39
CA GLY A 254 -16.78 -15.23 33.44
C GLY A 254 -15.42 -14.98 34.12
N ALA A 255 -15.34 -13.93 34.94
CA ALA A 255 -14.20 -13.77 35.83
C ALA A 255 -14.24 -14.89 36.88
N PRO A 256 -13.10 -15.51 37.26
CA PRO A 256 -13.11 -16.40 38.42
C PRO A 256 -13.65 -15.60 39.61
N GLU A 257 -14.74 -16.07 40.20
CA GLU A 257 -15.32 -15.54 41.44
C GLU A 257 -14.23 -15.57 42.53
N GLY A 258 -13.46 -14.49 42.67
CA GLY A 258 -12.30 -14.52 43.57
C GLY A 258 -11.53 -13.22 43.76
N ALA A 259 -11.95 -12.11 43.15
CA ALA A 259 -11.37 -10.78 43.39
C ALA A 259 -12.40 -9.77 43.94
N GLY A 260 -13.47 -10.26 44.56
CA GLY A 260 -14.38 -9.48 45.40
C GLY A 260 -13.95 -9.56 46.86
N ALA A 261 -12.86 -8.90 47.21
CA ALA A 261 -12.57 -8.63 48.62
C ALA A 261 -13.64 -7.67 49.16
N GLY A 262 -14.46 -8.15 50.09
CA GLY A 262 -15.11 -7.29 51.08
C GLY A 262 -16.61 -7.01 50.93
N VAL A 263 -17.45 -8.02 50.70
CA VAL A 263 -18.79 -7.95 51.31
C VAL A 263 -18.65 -8.47 52.74
N SER A 264 -18.40 -7.54 53.66
CA SER A 264 -18.50 -7.79 55.09
C SER A 264 -19.92 -8.28 55.39
N ARG A 265 -20.06 -9.57 55.68
CA ARG A 265 -21.24 -10.10 56.38
C ARG A 265 -21.22 -9.48 57.77
N VAL A 266 -21.94 -8.38 57.93
CA VAL A 266 -22.44 -8.00 59.26
C VAL A 266 -23.60 -8.92 59.56
N ALA A 267 -23.31 -9.93 60.38
CA ALA A 267 -24.33 -10.61 61.16
C ALA A 267 -24.90 -9.59 62.15
N GLY A 268 -26.20 -9.33 62.06
CA GLY A 268 -26.94 -8.46 62.96
C GLY A 268 -28.43 -8.72 62.80
N ALA A 269 -28.94 -9.61 63.65
CA ALA A 269 -30.34 -10.01 63.75
C ALA A 269 -31.26 -8.83 64.13
N GLY A 270 -32.52 -8.86 63.67
CA GLY A 270 -33.57 -8.02 64.25
C GLY A 270 -34.78 -7.74 63.36
N ALA A 271 -35.71 -8.70 63.32
CA ALA A 271 -37.18 -8.56 63.31
C ALA A 271 -37.89 -7.47 62.47
N GLY A 272 -38.87 -7.90 61.66
CA GLY A 272 -39.96 -7.01 61.22
C GLY A 272 -40.79 -7.56 60.07
N ALA A 273 -41.86 -8.27 60.41
CA ALA A 273 -42.90 -8.80 59.53
C ALA A 273 -43.50 -7.79 58.53
N GLY A 274 -43.94 -8.29 57.37
CA GLY A 274 -44.79 -7.54 56.45
C GLY A 274 -45.07 -8.32 55.16
N ALA A 275 -46.20 -9.01 55.12
CA ALA A 275 -46.67 -9.87 54.04
C ALA A 275 -47.30 -9.08 52.86
N GLY A 276 -47.34 -9.72 51.68
CA GLY A 276 -48.13 -9.33 50.50
C GLY A 276 -47.38 -9.67 49.20
N SER A 277 -47.46 -10.89 48.67
CA SER A 277 -48.53 -11.50 47.85
C SER A 277 -48.60 -11.00 46.39
N GLY A 278 -48.52 -11.95 45.45
CA GLY A 278 -48.80 -11.83 44.00
C GLY A 278 -47.56 -12.08 43.12
N ALA A 279 -47.24 -13.30 42.66
CA ALA A 279 -47.79 -13.97 41.46
C ALA A 279 -48.04 -12.98 40.29
N GLY A 280 -47.51 -13.11 39.08
CA GLY A 280 -46.88 -14.19 38.32
C GLY A 280 -47.07 -13.86 36.81
N ALA A 281 -46.41 -14.64 35.94
CA ALA A 281 -46.43 -14.58 34.45
C ALA A 281 -45.61 -13.44 33.80
N ALA A 282 -44.48 -13.72 33.12
CA ALA A 282 -44.31 -14.42 31.84
C ALA A 282 -44.94 -13.67 30.66
N GLY A 283 -44.10 -13.21 29.71
CA GLY A 283 -44.57 -12.84 28.38
C GLY A 283 -43.74 -11.80 27.64
N ALA A 284 -43.08 -12.28 26.59
CA ALA A 284 -42.88 -11.61 25.31
C ALA A 284 -41.83 -10.47 25.18
N LEU A 285 -40.75 -10.87 24.51
CA LEU A 285 -39.91 -10.07 23.63
C LEU A 285 -40.77 -9.21 22.67
N GLY A 286 -40.59 -7.90 22.73
CA GLY A 286 -41.13 -6.94 21.76
C GLY A 286 -40.03 -6.47 20.80
N SER A 287 -39.91 -7.17 19.68
CA SER A 287 -39.30 -6.65 18.45
C SER A 287 -40.11 -5.46 17.95
N ALA A 288 -39.46 -4.33 17.66
CA ALA A 288 -40.06 -3.22 16.92
C ALA A 288 -39.10 -2.79 15.80
N ALA A 289 -39.27 -3.44 14.65
CA ALA A 289 -38.96 -2.88 13.34
C ALA A 289 -40.28 -2.56 12.64
N ALA A 290 -40.50 -1.28 12.32
CA ALA A 290 -41.36 -0.72 11.27
C ALA A 290 -41.27 0.81 11.44
N GLY A 291 -40.91 1.63 10.45
CA GLY A 291 -41.36 1.57 9.06
C GLY A 291 -42.51 2.57 8.90
N ALA A 292 -42.22 3.78 8.42
CA ALA A 292 -43.22 4.68 7.87
C ALA A 292 -42.61 5.48 6.71
N ARG A 293 -42.95 5.02 5.49
CA ARG A 293 -42.95 5.80 4.25
C ARG A 293 -44.35 6.39 4.06
N ALA A 294 -44.43 7.62 3.55
CA ALA A 294 -45.42 8.11 2.57
C ALA A 294 -44.95 9.52 2.14
N ASP A 295 -44.44 9.74 0.94
CA ASP A 295 -45.10 9.87 -0.38
C ASP A 295 -45.75 11.24 -0.67
N ALA A 296 -45.12 11.95 -1.60
CA ALA A 296 -45.66 12.85 -2.64
C ALA A 296 -44.44 13.56 -3.28
N GLY A 297 -44.15 13.60 -4.58
CA GLY A 297 -44.79 13.17 -5.81
C GLY A 297 -43.95 13.79 -6.94
N GLY A 298 -43.62 13.02 -7.99
CA GLY A 298 -42.83 13.46 -9.15
C GLY A 298 -43.56 14.47 -10.07
N PRO A 299 -43.12 14.71 -11.34
CA PRO A 299 -42.65 13.66 -12.26
C PRO A 299 -41.47 14.02 -13.19
N GLY A 300 -41.01 13.02 -13.97
CA GLY A 300 -40.22 13.17 -15.21
C GLY A 300 -38.98 12.27 -15.27
N SER A 301 -39.11 10.95 -15.45
CA SER A 301 -39.02 10.22 -16.74
C SER A 301 -37.60 10.14 -17.35
N GLY A 302 -37.07 8.93 -17.50
CA GLY A 302 -35.92 8.66 -18.39
C GLY A 302 -35.04 7.48 -17.98
N THR A 303 -35.46 6.27 -18.32
CA THR A 303 -34.71 5.01 -18.20
C THR A 303 -33.46 4.97 -19.11
N GLY A 304 -32.33 4.50 -18.59
CA GLY A 304 -31.16 4.11 -19.41
C GLY A 304 -30.01 3.57 -18.56
N GLY A 305 -29.79 2.27 -18.59
CA GLY A 305 -28.64 1.61 -17.94
C GLY A 305 -27.30 1.97 -18.58
N PRO A 306 -26.16 1.67 -17.93
CA PRO A 306 -24.85 2.03 -18.47
C PRO A 306 -24.51 1.18 -19.69
N SER A 307 -24.75 1.75 -20.86
CA SER A 307 -24.26 1.27 -22.15
C SER A 307 -22.84 1.80 -22.36
N ALA A 308 -21.91 0.89 -22.63
CA ALA A 308 -20.55 1.19 -23.03
C ALA A 308 -20.57 1.78 -24.46
N VAL A 309 -20.00 2.97 -24.62
CA VAL A 309 -19.79 3.59 -25.94
C VAL A 309 -18.29 3.52 -26.28
N PRO A 310 -17.93 2.99 -27.46
CA PRO A 310 -16.56 2.95 -27.94
C PRO A 310 -16.13 4.32 -28.46
N ILE A 311 -14.88 4.70 -28.18
CA ILE A 311 -14.22 5.87 -28.77
C ILE A 311 -13.55 5.41 -30.07
N ASP A 312 -14.00 5.98 -31.18
CA ASP A 312 -13.47 5.80 -32.54
C ASP A 312 -12.26 6.74 -32.77
N PRO A 313 -11.05 6.23 -33.07
CA PRO A 313 -9.91 7.06 -33.43
C PRO A 313 -9.69 7.02 -34.95
N SER A 314 -10.34 7.90 -35.71
CA SER A 314 -9.93 8.20 -37.08
C SER A 314 -10.21 9.67 -37.43
N ALA A 315 -9.21 10.52 -37.24
CA ALA A 315 -9.11 11.83 -37.89
C ALA A 315 -7.71 12.45 -37.72
N VAL A 316 -6.77 12.18 -38.65
CA VAL A 316 -5.65 13.08 -38.97
C VAL A 316 -5.45 13.06 -40.50
N PRO A 317 -5.25 14.22 -41.17
CA PRO A 317 -5.48 14.41 -42.61
C PRO A 317 -4.27 14.07 -43.52
N PRO A 318 -4.44 14.06 -44.87
CA PRO A 318 -3.47 13.47 -45.78
C PRO A 318 -2.35 14.44 -46.22
N GLY A 319 -1.14 13.91 -46.34
CA GLY A 319 -0.03 14.53 -47.09
C GLY A 319 -0.01 14.06 -48.54
N PRO A 320 0.34 14.92 -49.51
CA PRO A 320 0.27 14.57 -50.93
C PRO A 320 1.50 13.81 -51.42
N SER A 321 1.25 12.86 -52.33
CA SER A 321 2.22 12.11 -53.10
C SER A 321 2.32 12.69 -54.51
N ALA A 322 3.53 12.90 -55.04
CA ALA A 322 3.79 12.94 -56.48
C ALA A 322 5.29 12.75 -56.78
N VAL A 323 5.60 11.59 -57.35
CA VAL A 323 6.77 11.25 -58.19
C VAL A 323 6.46 11.85 -59.59
N PRO A 324 7.41 12.32 -60.45
CA PRO A 324 8.25 11.37 -61.21
C PRO A 324 9.60 11.82 -61.84
N THR A 325 10.36 10.77 -62.22
CA THR A 325 11.23 10.60 -63.41
C THR A 325 12.56 11.35 -63.58
N ASP A 326 13.62 10.53 -63.73
CA ASP A 326 14.94 10.74 -64.37
C ASP A 326 14.78 11.16 -65.86
N PRO A 327 15.74 11.82 -66.57
CA PRO A 327 17.09 11.26 -66.84
C PRO A 327 18.26 12.29 -67.01
N SER A 328 19.51 11.80 -66.98
CA SER A 328 20.69 12.17 -67.81
C SER A 328 21.98 11.67 -67.13
N ALA A 329 22.69 10.64 -67.62
CA ALA A 329 23.64 10.65 -68.74
C ALA A 329 24.82 11.63 -68.56
N GLU A 330 26.00 11.09 -68.19
CA GLU A 330 27.32 11.31 -68.85
C GLU A 330 28.48 10.92 -67.90
N ALA A 331 29.19 9.84 -68.23
CA ALA A 331 30.56 9.62 -67.77
C ALA A 331 31.32 8.73 -68.78
N VAL A 332 32.12 9.42 -69.60
CA VAL A 332 33.45 9.07 -70.15
C VAL A 332 34.09 7.86 -69.43
N GLY A 333 34.62 6.79 -70.03
CA GLY A 333 35.25 6.59 -71.34
C GLY A 333 36.73 6.25 -71.14
N THR A 334 37.12 4.96 -71.07
CA THR A 334 38.47 4.44 -71.41
C THR A 334 38.41 2.90 -71.59
N PRO A 335 38.96 2.31 -72.69
CA PRO A 335 38.92 0.87 -72.98
C PRO A 335 40.35 0.23 -72.86
N PRO A 336 40.66 -0.94 -73.48
CA PRO A 336 40.77 -2.25 -72.80
C PRO A 336 42.12 -2.97 -73.05
N ASP A 337 42.29 -4.19 -72.51
CA ASP A 337 43.06 -5.35 -73.05
C ASP A 337 43.34 -6.34 -71.88
N GLU A 338 43.35 -7.66 -71.99
CA GLU A 338 43.65 -8.54 -73.12
C GLU A 338 43.15 -10.00 -72.85
N ALA A 339 43.05 -10.78 -73.93
CA ALA A 339 42.83 -12.23 -74.10
C ALA A 339 43.12 -13.18 -72.92
N GLY A 340 42.42 -14.29 -72.67
CA GLY A 340 41.77 -15.23 -73.59
C GLY A 340 42.57 -16.55 -73.66
N LEU A 341 42.12 -17.61 -72.97
CA LEU A 341 42.46 -19.00 -73.35
C LEU A 341 41.47 -20.03 -72.73
N ALA A 342 40.75 -20.74 -73.60
CA ALA A 342 40.12 -22.04 -73.39
C ALA A 342 40.71 -23.00 -74.46
N PRO A 343 40.68 -24.36 -74.36
CA PRO A 343 39.42 -25.14 -74.42
C PRO A 343 39.38 -26.56 -73.75
N ALA A 344 38.14 -27.02 -73.48
CA ALA A 344 37.42 -28.34 -73.62
C ALA A 344 38.16 -29.72 -73.57
N PRO A 345 37.46 -30.92 -73.52
CA PRO A 345 36.01 -31.21 -73.49
C PRO A 345 35.49 -32.38 -72.59
N ALA A 346 34.15 -32.46 -72.48
CA ALA A 346 33.24 -33.62 -72.46
C ALA A 346 33.35 -34.79 -71.44
N ALA A 347 32.26 -35.02 -70.70
CA ALA A 347 31.52 -36.30 -70.69
C ALA A 347 30.13 -36.16 -70.04
N ALA A 348 29.17 -36.92 -70.54
CA ALA A 348 27.74 -36.82 -70.31
C ALA A 348 27.22 -37.66 -69.13
N ALA A 349 26.16 -37.12 -68.51
CA ALA A 349 24.94 -37.77 -68.00
C ALA A 349 25.02 -39.05 -67.13
N ALA A 350 24.60 -38.90 -65.86
CA ALA A 350 23.68 -39.82 -65.18
C ALA A 350 22.88 -39.03 -64.11
N ALA A 351 21.57 -39.24 -64.05
CA ALA A 351 20.63 -38.51 -63.21
C ALA A 351 20.68 -39.00 -61.74
N GLU A 352 20.73 -38.06 -60.79
CA GLU A 352 20.45 -38.29 -59.37
C GLU A 352 19.28 -37.41 -58.92
N PRO A 353 18.38 -37.90 -58.03
CA PRO A 353 17.13 -37.24 -57.68
C PRO A 353 17.36 -35.94 -56.91
N THR A 354 16.68 -34.87 -57.33
CA THR A 354 16.66 -33.57 -56.64
C THR A 354 16.25 -33.74 -55.17
N PRO A 355 17.07 -33.29 -54.20
CA PRO A 355 16.69 -33.34 -52.79
C PRO A 355 15.50 -32.41 -52.53
N ALA A 356 14.51 -32.91 -51.80
CA ALA A 356 13.35 -32.14 -51.37
C ALA A 356 13.77 -30.85 -50.63
N PRO A 357 13.02 -29.74 -50.77
CA PRO A 357 13.33 -28.48 -50.10
C PRO A 357 13.39 -28.68 -48.58
N SER A 358 14.48 -28.23 -47.96
CA SER A 358 14.67 -28.29 -46.52
C SER A 358 13.59 -27.48 -45.79
N PRO A 359 13.07 -27.96 -44.65
CA PRO A 359 12.07 -27.23 -43.89
C PRO A 359 12.64 -25.89 -43.39
N PRO A 360 11.78 -24.84 -43.25
CA PRO A 360 12.21 -23.54 -42.78
C PRO A 360 12.86 -23.63 -41.38
N PRO A 361 13.83 -22.76 -41.06
CA PRO A 361 14.49 -22.76 -39.77
C PRO A 361 13.47 -22.58 -38.64
N ALA A 362 13.56 -23.46 -37.63
CA ALA A 362 12.71 -23.38 -36.45
C ALA A 362 12.94 -22.04 -35.72
N PRO A 363 11.88 -21.41 -35.19
CA PRO A 363 12.02 -20.16 -34.44
C PRO A 363 12.90 -20.38 -33.20
N PRO A 364 13.66 -19.36 -32.77
CA PRO A 364 14.52 -19.48 -31.60
C PRO A 364 13.70 -19.82 -30.34
N PRO A 365 14.20 -20.70 -29.46
CA PRO A 365 13.48 -21.09 -28.25
C PRO A 365 13.25 -19.86 -27.38
N ARG A 366 11.97 -19.56 -27.10
CA ARG A 366 11.57 -18.48 -26.19
C ARG A 366 11.69 -19.00 -24.76
N PRO A 367 12.55 -18.41 -23.90
CA PRO A 367 12.64 -18.83 -22.51
C PRO A 367 11.29 -18.62 -21.83
N ALA A 368 10.69 -19.71 -21.35
CA ALA A 368 9.49 -19.66 -20.56
C ALA A 368 9.80 -20.37 -19.24
N GLN A 369 10.26 -19.60 -18.25
CA GLN A 369 10.51 -20.07 -16.89
C GLN A 369 9.38 -19.57 -16.00
N LEU A 370 8.37 -20.41 -15.81
CA LEU A 370 7.27 -20.13 -14.88
C LEU A 370 7.39 -21.06 -13.67
N PRO A 371 7.15 -20.58 -12.45
CA PRO A 371 6.85 -21.43 -11.30
C PRO A 371 5.73 -22.43 -11.61
N PRO A 372 5.64 -23.57 -10.90
CA PRO A 372 4.57 -24.54 -11.10
C PRO A 372 3.18 -23.88 -10.98
N PRO A 373 2.19 -24.32 -11.78
CA PRO A 373 0.86 -23.75 -11.73
C PRO A 373 0.25 -23.96 -10.33
N PRO A 374 -0.54 -23.01 -9.83
CA PRO A 374 -1.24 -23.19 -8.56
C PRO A 374 -2.18 -24.40 -8.64
N PRO A 375 -2.18 -25.31 -7.65
CA PRO A 375 -2.90 -26.60 -7.72
C PRO A 375 -4.42 -26.44 -7.76
N HIS A 376 -4.93 -25.33 -7.22
CA HIS A 376 -6.35 -24.97 -7.27
C HIS A 376 -6.50 -23.49 -7.59
N PHE A 377 -7.31 -23.18 -8.59
CA PHE A 377 -7.68 -21.83 -8.98
C PHE A 377 -9.18 -21.81 -9.33
N THR A 378 -9.97 -21.01 -8.61
CA THR A 378 -11.44 -20.95 -8.79
C THR A 378 -11.91 -19.50 -8.83
N GLY A 379 -12.99 -19.24 -9.59
CA GLY A 379 -13.52 -17.89 -9.80
C GLY A 379 -12.67 -17.04 -10.76
N ARG A 380 -12.89 -15.70 -10.74
CA ARG A 380 -12.12 -14.71 -11.52
C ARG A 380 -12.14 -14.87 -13.06
N VAL A 381 -13.20 -15.49 -13.59
CA VAL A 381 -13.41 -15.71 -15.03
C VAL A 381 -13.41 -14.40 -15.84
N ALA A 382 -14.07 -13.35 -15.33
CA ALA A 382 -14.10 -12.04 -16.01
C ALA A 382 -12.72 -11.37 -16.06
N PRO A 383 -11.99 -11.18 -14.93
CA PRO A 383 -10.62 -10.65 -14.96
C PRO A 383 -9.65 -11.44 -15.85
N LEU A 384 -9.73 -12.78 -15.86
CA LEU A 384 -8.90 -13.60 -16.75
C LEU A 384 -9.19 -13.35 -18.22
N ARG A 385 -10.47 -13.24 -18.58
CA ARG A 385 -10.89 -12.94 -19.95
C ARG A 385 -10.36 -11.58 -20.41
N ASP A 386 -10.46 -10.56 -19.55
CA ASP A 386 -10.03 -9.20 -19.87
C ASP A 386 -8.51 -9.11 -20.01
N LEU A 387 -7.76 -9.75 -19.10
CA LEU A 387 -6.30 -9.81 -19.18
C LEU A 387 -5.82 -10.59 -20.40
N ARG A 388 -6.48 -11.71 -20.73
CA ARG A 388 -6.18 -12.47 -21.95
C ARG A 388 -6.44 -11.65 -23.20
N HIS A 389 -7.55 -10.91 -23.26
CA HIS A 389 -7.84 -10.05 -24.39
C HIS A 389 -6.76 -8.97 -24.54
N THR A 390 -6.45 -8.26 -23.45
CA THR A 390 -5.44 -7.19 -23.42
C THR A 390 -4.05 -7.67 -23.86
N LEU A 391 -3.64 -8.86 -23.42
CA LEU A 391 -2.33 -9.42 -23.74
C LEU A 391 -2.26 -10.12 -25.11
N SER A 392 -3.39 -10.42 -25.73
CA SER A 392 -3.45 -11.02 -27.08
C SER A 392 -3.70 -10.02 -28.20
N THR A 393 -4.20 -8.83 -27.87
CA THR A 393 -4.33 -7.71 -28.82
C THR A 393 -3.01 -6.96 -28.93
N ALA A 394 -2.13 -7.39 -29.81
CA ALA A 394 -0.99 -6.58 -30.22
C ALA A 394 -1.47 -5.45 -31.14
N SER A 395 -1.20 -4.20 -30.76
CA SER A 395 -1.37 -3.03 -31.64
C SER A 395 -0.03 -2.66 -32.27
N ALA A 396 -0.04 -2.10 -33.49
CA ALA A 396 1.16 -1.69 -34.21
C ALA A 396 2.04 -0.70 -33.41
N ASP A 397 1.43 0.07 -32.50
CA ASP A 397 2.12 1.05 -31.65
C ASP A 397 2.74 0.45 -30.37
N HIS A 398 2.35 -0.75 -29.93
CA HIS A 398 2.84 -1.39 -28.70
C HIS A 398 3.13 -2.88 -28.95
N PRO A 399 4.36 -3.23 -29.37
CA PRO A 399 4.71 -4.61 -29.73
C PRO A 399 4.77 -5.55 -28.52
N THR A 400 4.74 -5.03 -27.29
CA THR A 400 4.69 -5.80 -26.04
C THR A 400 3.54 -5.30 -25.15
N PRO A 401 2.40 -5.99 -25.12
CA PRO A 401 1.29 -5.59 -24.26
C PRO A 401 1.66 -5.82 -22.79
N VAL A 402 1.40 -4.82 -21.95
CA VAL A 402 1.65 -4.85 -20.50
C VAL A 402 0.31 -4.67 -19.77
N ALA A 403 0.05 -5.52 -18.79
CA ALA A 403 -1.14 -5.44 -17.94
C ALA A 403 -0.75 -5.39 -16.46
N VAL A 404 -1.45 -4.55 -15.68
CA VAL A 404 -1.22 -4.37 -14.23
C VAL A 404 -2.36 -5.01 -13.45
N ILE A 405 -2.04 -5.93 -12.54
CA ILE A 405 -3.01 -6.60 -11.65
C ILE A 405 -2.91 -5.96 -10.26
N SER A 406 -3.97 -5.25 -9.84
CA SER A 406 -4.04 -4.60 -8.52
C SER A 406 -5.15 -5.19 -7.64
N GLY A 407 -5.04 -5.01 -6.32
CA GLY A 407 -5.97 -5.54 -5.32
C GLY A 407 -5.33 -5.76 -3.95
N MET A 408 -6.14 -6.01 -2.93
CA MET A 408 -5.70 -6.20 -1.54
C MET A 408 -4.62 -7.30 -1.39
N ALA A 409 -3.82 -7.24 -0.34
CA ALA A 409 -2.89 -8.32 0.01
C ALA A 409 -3.67 -9.64 0.21
N GLY A 410 -3.08 -10.78 -0.16
CA GLY A 410 -3.72 -12.09 -0.01
C GLY A 410 -4.83 -12.43 -1.01
N VAL A 411 -5.32 -11.49 -1.83
CA VAL A 411 -6.44 -11.72 -2.77
C VAL A 411 -6.12 -12.67 -3.96
N GLY A 412 -4.89 -13.19 -4.03
CA GLY A 412 -4.49 -14.16 -5.07
C GLY A 412 -3.96 -13.55 -6.38
N LYS A 413 -3.49 -12.30 -6.39
CA LYS A 413 -2.94 -11.64 -7.61
C LYS A 413 -1.84 -12.44 -8.30
N SER A 414 -0.88 -12.95 -7.52
CA SER A 414 0.23 -13.75 -8.05
C SER A 414 -0.26 -15.10 -8.58
N ALA A 415 -1.28 -15.71 -7.95
CA ALA A 415 -1.90 -16.93 -8.45
C ALA A 415 -2.66 -16.69 -9.76
N LEU A 416 -3.39 -15.57 -9.89
CA LEU A 416 -4.06 -15.14 -11.12
C LEU A 416 -3.04 -14.89 -12.25
N ALA A 417 -1.93 -14.20 -11.94
CA ALA A 417 -0.87 -13.91 -12.90
C ALA A 417 -0.18 -15.20 -13.40
N LEU A 418 0.14 -16.12 -12.49
CA LEU A 418 0.75 -17.41 -12.83
C LEU A 418 -0.20 -18.29 -13.63
N HIS A 419 -1.48 -18.35 -13.26
CA HIS A 419 -2.49 -19.11 -14.00
C HIS A 419 -2.63 -18.60 -15.44
N LEU A 420 -2.76 -17.28 -15.62
CA LEU A 420 -2.79 -16.65 -16.95
C LEU A 420 -1.51 -16.90 -17.74
N ALA A 421 -0.34 -16.84 -17.10
CA ALA A 421 0.93 -17.07 -17.77
C ALA A 421 1.09 -18.52 -18.26
N HIS A 422 0.53 -19.50 -17.55
CA HIS A 422 0.46 -20.89 -18.02
C HIS A 422 -0.54 -21.06 -19.16
N ASP A 423 -1.67 -20.36 -19.13
CA ASP A 423 -2.69 -20.38 -20.19
C ASP A 423 -2.25 -19.70 -21.51
N LEU A 424 -1.30 -18.76 -21.45
CA LEU A 424 -0.81 -18.00 -22.60
C LEU A 424 0.45 -18.58 -23.27
N ARG A 425 1.00 -19.69 -22.73
CA ARG A 425 2.01 -20.49 -23.45
C ARG A 425 1.38 -21.22 -24.61
#